data_AF-L9Y6E7-F1
#
_entry.id   AF-L9Y6E7-F1
#
_cell.length_a   1.000
_cell.length_b   1.000
_cell.length_c   1.000
_cell.angle_alpha   90.00
_cell.angle_beta   90.00
_cell.angle_gamma   90.00
#
_symmetry.space_group_name_H-M   'P 1'
#
loop_
_entity.id
_entity.type
_entity.pdbx_description
1 polymer ?
#
loop_
_entity_poly.entity_id
_entity_poly.type
_entity_poly.pdbx_seq_one_letter_code
_entity_poly.pdbx_strand_id
1 'polypeptide(L)'
;MAETPDVDAVETEDEYTHVRFRDPDRYDEIRTPDWAEQPAESVSEGSEVRTGKVEGDDDWEVTSVLIEKHVGEDKAKEQAREIVEKIKS
;
A
#
# COMPACT_ATOMS: atom_id res chain seq x y z
N MET A 1 4.52 8.24 17.70
CA MET A 1 4.99 8.10 16.30
C MET A 1 4.19 6.94 15.76
N ALA A 2 3.29 7.17 14.80
CA ALA A 2 2.50 6.08 14.25
C ALA A 2 3.47 5.18 13.50
N GLU A 3 3.72 3.99 14.02
CA GLU A 3 4.65 3.04 13.41
C GLU A 3 4.11 2.70 12.01
N THR A 4 4.88 3.07 10.99
CA THR A 4 4.66 2.59 9.63
C THR A 4 4.65 1.07 9.71
N PRO A 5 3.57 0.40 9.26
CA PRO A 5 3.52 -1.05 9.33
C PRO A 5 4.71 -1.61 8.57
N ASP A 6 5.33 -2.65 9.14
CA ASP A 6 6.40 -3.34 8.43
C ASP A 6 5.79 -4.14 7.26
N VAL A 7 6.65 -4.49 6.31
CA VAL A 7 6.21 -5.25 5.14
C VAL A 7 6.09 -6.71 5.55
N ASP A 8 4.87 -7.22 5.45
CA ASP A 8 4.50 -8.58 5.80
C ASP A 8 4.92 -9.56 4.70
N ALA A 9 4.61 -9.22 3.44
CA ALA A 9 4.98 -10.03 2.28
C ALA A 9 5.27 -9.15 1.05
N VAL A 10 6.14 -9.63 0.18
CA VAL A 10 6.38 -9.03 -1.14
C VAL A 10 6.22 -10.14 -2.16
N GLU A 11 5.28 -9.95 -3.08
CA GLU A 11 4.93 -10.93 -4.10
C GLU A 11 4.90 -10.23 -5.45
N THR A 12 5.72 -10.66 -6.40
CA THR A 12 5.67 -10.11 -7.77
C THR A 12 4.78 -10.99 -8.63
N GLU A 13 3.62 -10.46 -9.02
CA GLU A 13 2.64 -11.12 -9.88
C GLU A 13 2.29 -10.26 -11.09
N ASP A 14 2.09 -10.92 -12.23
CA ASP A 14 1.76 -10.30 -13.51
C ASP A 14 2.71 -9.14 -13.90
N GLU A 15 2.26 -7.91 -13.71
CA GLU A 15 2.92 -6.65 -14.06
C GLU A 15 3.25 -5.78 -12.84
N TYR A 16 2.90 -6.23 -11.63
CA TYR A 16 3.07 -5.49 -10.39
C TYR A 16 3.75 -6.30 -9.29
N THR A 17 4.55 -5.64 -8.48
CA THR A 17 5.03 -6.12 -7.18
C THR A 17 4.04 -5.68 -6.12
N HIS A 18 3.39 -6.66 -5.50
CA HIS A 18 2.45 -6.52 -4.41
C HIS A 18 3.21 -6.50 -3.10
N VAL A 19 3.26 -5.34 -2.45
CA VAL A 19 3.86 -5.17 -1.13
C VAL A 19 2.74 -5.16 -0.11
N ARG A 20 2.60 -6.27 0.63
CA ARG A 20 1.59 -6.42 1.67
C ARG A 20 2.13 -5.89 2.99
N PHE A 21 1.37 -5.03 3.63
CA PHE A 21 1.67 -4.50 4.96
C PHE A 21 0.83 -5.17 6.04
N ARG A 22 -0.41 -5.52 5.70
CA ARG A 22 -1.42 -6.00 6.65
C ARG A 22 -2.36 -6.98 5.97
N ASP A 23 -2.83 -7.98 6.71
CA ASP A 23 -3.81 -8.94 6.21
C ASP A 23 -5.08 -8.25 5.73
N PRO A 24 -5.55 -8.54 4.50
CA PRO A 24 -6.83 -8.05 4.00
C PRO A 24 -8.03 -8.63 4.77
N ASP A 25 -7.90 -9.83 5.33
CA ASP A 25 -8.97 -10.55 6.04
C ASP A 25 -9.47 -9.89 7.33
N ARG A 26 -8.79 -8.85 7.81
CA ARG A 26 -9.15 -8.10 9.02
C ARG A 26 -10.07 -6.90 8.75
N TYR A 27 -10.37 -6.63 7.47
CA TYR A 27 -11.15 -5.48 7.04
C TYR A 27 -12.47 -5.96 6.42
N ASP A 28 -13.56 -5.26 6.73
CA ASP A 28 -14.88 -5.52 6.14
C ASP A 28 -14.91 -5.16 4.65
N GLU A 29 -14.19 -4.10 4.27
CA GLU A 29 -14.23 -3.54 2.93
C GLU A 29 -12.83 -3.15 2.46
N ILE A 30 -12.44 -3.56 1.24
CA ILE A 30 -11.16 -3.22 0.63
C ILE A 30 -11.40 -2.47 -0.67
N ARG A 31 -10.77 -1.30 -0.83
CA ARG A 31 -10.87 -0.47 -2.03
C ARG A 31 -9.54 0.22 -2.35
N THR A 32 -9.44 0.77 -3.55
CA THR A 32 -8.32 1.64 -3.98
C THR A 32 -8.85 3.07 -4.03
N PRO A 33 -8.69 3.88 -2.98
CA PRO A 33 -9.26 5.22 -2.96
C PRO A 33 -8.34 6.23 -3.67
N ASP A 34 -8.95 7.20 -4.37
CA ASP A 34 -8.24 8.23 -5.14
C ASP A 34 -7.35 9.12 -4.26
N TRP A 35 -7.68 9.28 -2.98
CA TRP A 35 -6.85 10.05 -2.05
C TRP A 35 -5.48 9.39 -1.80
N ALA A 36 -5.38 8.06 -1.97
CA ALA A 36 -4.14 7.31 -1.83
C ALA A 36 -3.35 7.22 -3.16
N GLU A 37 -4.01 7.46 -4.30
CA GLU A 37 -3.41 7.47 -5.62
C GLU A 37 -2.40 8.62 -5.77
N GLN A 38 -2.79 9.85 -5.43
CA GLN A 38 -1.92 11.03 -5.51
C GLN A 38 -0.55 10.87 -4.78
N PRO A 39 -0.49 10.48 -3.49
CA PRO A 39 0.78 10.26 -2.81
C PRO A 39 1.55 9.05 -3.35
N ALA A 40 0.86 8.04 -3.91
CA ALA A 40 1.48 6.88 -4.53
C ALA A 40 2.19 7.25 -5.83
N GLU A 41 1.48 7.91 -6.75
CA GLU A 41 2.04 8.43 -8.00
C GLU A 41 3.21 9.41 -7.76
N SER A 42 3.16 10.18 -6.67
CA SER A 42 4.27 11.07 -6.30
C SER A 42 5.57 10.33 -5.98
N VAL A 43 5.51 9.06 -5.58
CA VAL A 43 6.67 8.23 -5.23
C VAL A 43 7.03 7.29 -6.38
N SER A 44 6.02 6.69 -6.99
CA SER A 44 6.14 5.81 -8.14
C SER A 44 4.97 6.06 -9.09
N GLU A 45 5.26 6.58 -10.28
CA GLU A 45 4.29 6.60 -11.39
C GLU A 45 3.74 5.19 -11.61
N GLY A 46 2.42 5.08 -11.84
CA GLY A 46 1.74 3.80 -12.07
C GLY A 46 1.55 2.91 -10.84
N SER A 47 1.78 3.43 -9.62
CA SER A 47 1.52 2.68 -8.39
C SER A 47 0.09 2.82 -7.89
N GLU A 48 -0.44 1.73 -7.32
CA GLU A 48 -1.80 1.68 -6.78
C GLU A 48 -1.77 1.26 -5.30
N VAL A 49 -2.63 1.87 -4.49
CA VAL A 49 -2.69 1.58 -3.05
C VAL A 49 -4.03 0.96 -2.70
N ARG A 50 -4.01 -0.27 -2.19
CA ARG A 50 -5.18 -0.89 -1.59
C ARG A 50 -5.28 -0.51 -0.13
N THR A 51 -6.45 -0.01 0.26
CA THR A 51 -6.79 0.32 1.63
C THR A 51 -8.00 -0.49 2.07
N GLY A 52 -8.07 -0.75 3.38
CA GLY A 52 -9.09 -1.54 4.03
C GLY A 52 -9.79 -0.69 5.07
N LYS A 53 -11.11 -0.74 5.09
CA LYS A 53 -11.94 -0.11 6.12
C LYS A 53 -11.97 -1.00 7.36
N VAL A 54 -11.57 -0.45 8.49
CA VAL A 54 -11.56 -1.15 9.77
C VAL A 54 -13.00 -1.38 10.25
N GLU A 55 -13.31 -2.60 10.71
CA GLU A 55 -14.63 -2.90 11.25
C GLU A 55 -14.90 -2.04 12.50
N GLY A 56 -15.95 -1.22 12.47
CA GLY A 56 -16.34 -0.38 13.63
C GLY A 56 -15.67 1.00 13.69
N ASP A 57 -14.79 1.33 12.75
CA ASP A 57 -14.19 2.65 12.59
C ASP A 57 -14.43 3.18 11.17
N ASP A 58 -14.42 4.51 11.01
CA ASP A 58 -14.46 5.15 9.69
C ASP A 58 -13.05 5.38 9.09
N ASP A 59 -12.02 4.87 9.78
CA ASP A 59 -10.64 4.92 9.35
C ASP A 59 -10.32 3.86 8.30
N TRP A 60 -9.53 4.29 7.31
CA TRP A 60 -9.02 3.45 6.23
C TRP A 60 -7.53 3.23 6.42
N GLU A 61 -7.10 1.99 6.35
CA GLU A 61 -5.70 1.62 6.56
C GLU A 61 -5.11 0.99 5.30
N VAL A 62 -3.86 1.31 4.98
CA VAL A 62 -3.18 0.68 3.84
C VAL A 62 -2.97 -0.81 4.12
N THR A 63 -3.43 -1.66 3.20
CA THR A 63 -3.34 -3.11 3.27
C THR A 63 -2.18 -3.61 2.42
N SER A 64 -2.13 -3.15 1.18
CA SER A 64 -1.06 -3.45 0.24
C SER A 64 -0.85 -2.31 -0.77
N VAL A 65 0.37 -2.22 -1.28
CA VAL A 65 0.74 -1.28 -2.34
C VAL A 65 1.22 -2.10 -3.53
N LEU A 66 0.69 -1.77 -4.71
CA LEU A 66 1.10 -2.32 -5.98
C LEU A 66 2.07 -1.34 -6.62
N ILE A 67 3.28 -1.79 -6.87
CA ILE A 67 4.33 -1.04 -7.57
C ILE A 67 4.59 -1.77 -8.88
N GLU A 68 4.84 -1.08 -9.99
CA GLU A 68 5.19 -1.75 -11.23
C GLU A 68 6.41 -2.67 -11.07
N LYS A 69 6.35 -3.89 -11.62
CA LYS A 69 7.44 -4.87 -11.49
C LYS A 69 8.78 -4.37 -12.07
N HIS A 70 8.73 -3.39 -12.99
CA HIS A 70 9.91 -2.84 -13.65
C HIS A 70 10.84 -2.12 -12.66
N VAL A 71 10.31 -1.68 -11.52
CA VAL A 71 11.03 -0.99 -10.45
C VAL A 71 11.93 -1.93 -9.65
N GLY A 72 11.55 -3.21 -9.54
CA GLY A 72 12.25 -4.24 -8.76
C GLY A 72 11.79 -4.34 -7.29
N GLU A 73 11.88 -5.53 -6.71
CA GLU A 73 11.35 -5.86 -5.37
C GLU A 73 11.91 -5.01 -4.23
N ASP A 74 13.24 -4.83 -4.18
CA ASP A 74 13.89 -4.03 -3.14
C ASP A 74 13.39 -2.58 -3.13
N LYS A 75 13.24 -2.01 -4.32
CA LYS A 75 12.82 -0.61 -4.49
C LYS A 75 11.32 -0.46 -4.33
N ALA A 76 10.53 -1.44 -4.77
CA ALA A 76 9.11 -1.51 -4.48
C ALA A 76 8.84 -1.50 -2.97
N LYS A 77 9.63 -2.25 -2.19
CA LYS A 77 9.53 -2.27 -0.73
C LYS A 77 9.80 -0.89 -0.11
N GLU A 78 10.84 -0.20 -0.58
CA GLU A 78 11.20 1.14 -0.11
C GLU A 78 10.13 2.17 -0.46
N GLN A 79 9.72 2.22 -1.72
CA GLN A 79 8.68 3.13 -2.20
C GLN A 79 7.34 2.88 -1.51
N ALA A 80 6.93 1.62 -1.36
CA ALA A 80 5.70 1.28 -0.68
C ALA A 80 5.70 1.80 0.77
N ARG A 81 6.82 1.70 1.50
CA ARG A 81 6.95 2.28 2.84
C ARG A 81 6.80 3.80 2.81
N GLU A 82 7.48 4.47 1.89
CA GLU A 82 7.39 5.93 1.75
C GLU A 82 5.96 6.40 1.43
N ILE A 83 5.23 5.65 0.59
CA ILE A 83 3.82 5.92 0.26
C ILE A 83 2.96 5.81 1.51
N VAL A 84 3.12 4.74 2.31
CA VAL A 84 2.38 4.56 3.56
C VAL A 84 2.71 5.67 4.56
N GLU A 85 3.97 6.11 4.63
CA GLU A 85 4.37 7.23 5.47
C GLU A 85 3.73 8.55 5.03
N LYS A 86 3.71 8.84 3.72
CA LYS A 86 3.03 10.02 3.16
C LYS A 86 1.54 10.03 3.42
N ILE A 87 0.90 8.86 3.32
CA ILE A 87 -0.54 8.71 3.58
C ILE A 87 -0.88 8.94 5.05
N LYS A 88 -0.01 8.52 5.96
CA LYS A 88 -0.22 8.67 7.42
C LYS A 88 0.26 10.02 7.98
N SER A 89 0.89 10.87 7.17
CA SER A 89 1.42 12.18 7.57
C SER A 89 0.41 13.31 7.40
#